data_AF-A0A3D2EUD0-F1
#
_entry.id   AF-A0A3D2EUD0-F1
#
_cell.length_a   1.000
_cell.length_b   1.000
_cell.length_c   1.000
_cell.angle_alpha   90.00
_cell.angle_beta   90.00
_cell.angle_gamma   90.00
#
_symmetry.space_group_name_H-M   'P 1'
#
loop_
_entity.id
_entity.type
_entity.pdbx_description
1 polymer ?
#
loop_
_entity_poly.entity_id
_entity_poly.type
_entity_poly.pdbx_seq_one_letter_code
_entity_poly.pdbx_strand_id
1 'polypeptide(L)'
;MHVAFGKPLYGGVTSPEELVDWLDTSIANNYQFHDTNHAAVAMLQGESHRAELELEQRMAGLNKAQREQLLAMYANPLKRQQAFNKEA
;
A
#
# COMPACT_ATOMS: atom_id res chain seq x y z
N MET A 1 7.08 8.04 -10.58
CA MET A 1 6.94 6.59 -10.80
C MET A 1 8.11 5.93 -10.08
N HIS A 2 7.84 5.04 -9.11
CA HIS A 2 8.87 4.25 -8.43
C HIS A 2 8.82 2.82 -8.95
N VAL A 3 9.97 2.28 -9.36
CA VAL A 3 10.12 0.89 -9.76
C VAL A 3 11.30 0.34 -9.00
N ALA A 4 11.10 -0.77 -8.29
CA ALA A 4 12.13 -1.47 -7.54
C ALA A 4 12.13 -2.94 -7.92
N PHE A 5 13.33 -3.51 -7.99
CA PHE A 5 13.54 -4.94 -8.19
C PHE A 5 13.91 -5.58 -6.86
N GLY A 6 13.22 -6.66 -6.50
CA GLY A 6 13.57 -7.47 -5.35
C GLY A 6 14.89 -8.21 -5.53
N LYS A 7 15.31 -8.91 -4.48
CA LYS A 7 16.46 -9.83 -4.58
C LYS A 7 16.07 -11.05 -5.41
N PRO A 8 16.99 -11.67 -6.16
CA PRO A 8 16.71 -12.94 -6.81
C PRO A 8 16.42 -14.04 -5.78
N LEU A 9 15.45 -14.91 -6.08
CA LEU A 9 15.18 -16.11 -5.31
C LEU A 9 16.18 -17.21 -5.71
N TYR A 10 17.17 -17.47 -4.87
CA TYR A 10 18.17 -18.52 -5.09
C TYR A 10 17.74 -19.82 -4.38
N GLY A 11 17.93 -20.96 -5.03
CA GLY A 11 17.63 -22.28 -4.43
C GLY A 11 16.16 -22.69 -4.48
N GLY A 12 15.26 -21.80 -4.91
CA GLY A 12 13.82 -22.06 -4.96
C GLY A 12 13.16 -22.02 -3.58
N VAL A 13 11.90 -22.44 -3.53
CA VAL A 13 11.11 -22.60 -2.31
C VAL A 13 10.55 -24.02 -2.27
N THR A 14 10.34 -24.53 -1.07
CA THR A 14 9.91 -25.92 -0.84
C THR A 14 8.40 -26.08 -0.83
N SER A 15 7.65 -24.99 -0.64
CA SER A 15 6.20 -24.98 -0.72
C SER A 15 5.64 -23.69 -1.35
N PRO A 16 4.38 -23.70 -1.83
CA PRO A 16 3.69 -22.50 -2.28
C PRO A 16 3.61 -21.40 -1.21
N GLU A 17 3.43 -21.77 0.06
CA GLU A 17 3.34 -20.85 1.18
C GLU A 17 4.67 -20.10 1.38
N GLU A 18 5.80 -20.81 1.32
CA GLU A 18 7.12 -20.20 1.40
C GLU A 18 7.38 -19.22 0.24
N LEU A 19 6.86 -19.51 -0.96
CA LEU A 19 6.92 -18.56 -2.08
C LEU A 19 6.13 -17.29 -1.79
N VAL A 20 4.92 -17.44 -1.22
CA VAL A 20 4.05 -16.32 -0.88
C VAL A 20 4.71 -15.43 0.17
N ASP A 21 5.25 -16.01 1.24
CA ASP A 21 5.94 -15.27 2.29
C ASP A 21 7.17 -14.52 1.75
N TRP A 22 7.95 -15.17 0.88
CA TRP A 22 9.09 -14.54 0.22
C TRP A 22 8.67 -13.36 -0.67
N LEU A 23 7.59 -13.52 -1.45
CA LEU A 23 7.06 -12.46 -2.31
C LEU A 23 6.52 -11.29 -1.49
N ASP A 24 5.69 -11.56 -0.49
CA ASP A 24 5.08 -10.52 0.35
C ASP A 24 6.16 -9.74 1.10
N THR A 25 7.18 -10.42 1.64
CA THR A 25 8.36 -9.79 2.25
C THR A 25 9.11 -8.92 1.26
N SER A 26 9.33 -9.41 0.04
CA SER A 26 10.05 -8.66 -1.01
C SER A 26 9.26 -7.41 -1.45
N ILE A 27 7.95 -7.53 -1.61
CA ILE A 27 7.07 -6.41 -1.99
C ILE A 27 7.00 -5.37 -0.86
N ALA A 28 6.76 -5.79 0.38
CA ALA A 28 6.63 -4.91 1.52
C ALA A 28 7.90 -4.06 1.76
N ASN A 29 9.07 -4.66 1.59
CA ASN A 29 10.36 -3.99 1.77
C ASN A 29 10.69 -2.98 0.66
N ASN A 30 10.15 -3.15 -0.53
CA ASN A 30 10.49 -2.32 -1.70
C ASN A 30 9.41 -1.28 -2.05
N TYR A 31 8.28 -1.30 -1.35
CA TYR A 31 7.18 -0.38 -1.62
C TYR A 31 7.55 1.05 -1.20
N GLN A 32 7.38 2.01 -2.11
CA GLN A 32 7.55 3.43 -1.81
C GLN A 32 6.22 4.04 -1.40
N PHE A 33 6.17 4.56 -0.18
CA PHE A 33 5.01 5.29 0.32
C PHE A 33 5.10 6.76 -0.03
N HIS A 34 3.96 7.34 -0.36
CA HIS A 34 3.75 8.76 -0.56
C HIS A 34 2.82 9.30 0.52
N ASP A 35 2.87 10.61 0.78
CA ASP A 35 2.00 11.26 1.77
C ASP A 35 0.51 11.03 1.49
N THR A 36 0.12 10.83 0.23
CA THR A 36 -1.25 10.47 -0.16
C THR A 36 -1.67 9.07 0.30
N ASN A 37 -0.74 8.12 0.49
CA ASN A 37 -1.05 6.82 1.08
C ASN A 37 -1.41 6.97 2.57
N HIS A 38 -0.64 7.78 3.29
CA HIS A 38 -0.90 8.10 4.70
C HIS A 38 -2.21 8.89 4.86
N ALA A 39 -2.45 9.88 3.97
CA ALA A 39 -3.70 10.62 3.93
C ALA A 39 -4.90 9.69 3.75
N ALA A 40 -4.82 8.71 2.84
CA ALA A 40 -5.90 7.77 2.61
C ALA A 40 -6.27 6.93 3.85
N VAL A 41 -5.27 6.50 4.62
CA VAL A 41 -5.53 5.78 5.89
C VAL A 41 -6.17 6.71 6.92
N ALA A 42 -5.63 7.92 7.11
CA ALA A 42 -6.17 8.91 8.04
C ALA A 42 -7.64 9.25 7.71
N MET A 43 -7.95 9.54 6.44
CA MET A 43 -9.31 9.84 5.98
C MET A 43 -10.27 8.68 6.24
N LEU A 44 -9.85 7.43 6.06
CA LEU A 44 -10.66 6.24 6.39
C LEU A 44 -10.92 6.08 7.90
N GLN A 45 -10.08 6.68 8.74
CA GLN A 45 -10.20 6.70 10.20
C GLN A 45 -10.94 7.96 10.70
N GLY A 46 -11.29 8.89 9.81
CA GLY A 46 -11.88 10.18 10.17
C GLY A 46 -10.86 11.18 10.72
N GLU A 47 -9.58 10.98 10.44
CA GLU A 47 -8.46 11.84 10.85
C GLU A 47 -7.97 12.72 9.69
N SER A 48 -7.43 13.89 10.01
CA SER A 48 -6.86 14.82 9.02
C SER A 48 -5.39 14.50 8.71
N HIS A 49 -4.96 14.79 7.49
CA HIS A 49 -3.57 14.64 7.07
C HIS A 49 -3.13 15.77 6.13
N ARG A 50 -1.84 16.15 6.15
CA ARG A 50 -1.31 17.27 5.34
C ARG A 50 -1.54 17.14 3.83
N ALA A 51 -1.62 15.90 3.32
CA ALA A 51 -1.84 15.60 1.91
C ALA A 51 -3.30 15.26 1.56
N GLU A 52 -4.24 15.50 2.48
CA GLU A 52 -5.68 15.28 2.25
C GLU A 52 -6.18 16.07 1.04
N LEU A 53 -5.83 17.36 0.94
CA LEU A 53 -6.23 18.21 -0.19
C LEU A 53 -5.71 17.68 -1.54
N GLU A 54 -4.46 17.21 -1.57
CA GLU A 54 -3.87 16.62 -2.78
C GLU A 54 -4.61 15.36 -3.21
N LEU A 55 -4.95 14.48 -2.26
CA LEU A 55 -5.69 13.26 -2.56
C LEU A 55 -7.13 13.56 -2.99
N GLU A 56 -7.79 14.54 -2.37
CA GLU A 56 -9.12 15.01 -2.76
C GLU A 56 -9.16 15.56 -4.19
N GLN A 57 -8.14 16.31 -4.60
CA GLN A 57 -8.01 16.78 -5.99
C GLN A 57 -7.94 15.64 -6.99
N ARG A 58 -7.26 14.53 -6.66
CA ARG A 58 -7.21 13.33 -7.51
C ARG A 58 -8.55 12.60 -7.61
N MET A 59 -9.44 12.82 -6.65
CA MET A 59 -10.79 12.27 -6.60
C MET A 59 -11.86 13.23 -7.15
N ALA A 60 -11.45 14.38 -7.70
CA ALA A 60 -12.37 15.34 -8.28
C ALA A 60 -13.14 14.74 -9.47
N GLY A 61 -14.46 14.91 -9.48
CA GLY A 61 -15.33 14.38 -10.54
C GLY A 61 -15.67 12.89 -10.42
N LEU A 62 -15.11 12.17 -9.44
CA LEU A 62 -15.48 10.79 -9.16
C LEU A 62 -16.79 10.72 -8.38
N ASN A 63 -17.62 9.72 -8.69
CA ASN A 63 -18.80 9.42 -7.89
C ASN A 63 -18.40 8.77 -6.56
N LYS A 64 -19.35 8.65 -5.62
CA LYS A 64 -19.09 8.11 -4.28
C LYS A 64 -18.39 6.74 -4.29
N ALA A 65 -18.88 5.79 -5.07
CA ALA A 65 -18.31 4.44 -5.13
C ALA A 65 -16.88 4.44 -5.69
N GLN A 66 -16.62 5.26 -6.72
CA GLN A 66 -15.28 5.44 -7.28
C GLN A 66 -14.31 6.08 -6.28
N ARG A 67 -14.78 7.07 -5.51
CA ARG A 67 -14.00 7.72 -4.44
C ARG A 67 -13.63 6.71 -3.36
N GLU A 68 -14.58 5.92 -2.89
CA GLU A 68 -14.35 4.86 -1.90
C GLU A 68 -13.33 3.83 -2.41
N GLN A 69 -13.46 3.40 -3.67
CA GLN A 69 -12.50 2.48 -4.28
C GLN A 69 -11.10 3.07 -4.39
N LEU A 70 -10.96 4.31 -4.87
CA LEU A 70 -9.66 4.97 -5.01
C LEU A 70 -9.02 5.19 -3.63
N LEU A 71 -9.80 5.61 -2.63
CA LEU A 71 -9.31 5.78 -1.27
C LEU A 71 -8.79 4.46 -0.69
N ALA A 72 -9.50 3.35 -0.89
CA ALA A 72 -9.02 2.02 -0.51
C ALA A 72 -7.73 1.65 -1.24
N MET A 73 -7.62 1.91 -2.55
CA MET A 73 -6.40 1.65 -3.32
C MET A 73 -5.18 2.40 -2.77
N TYR A 74 -5.33 3.66 -2.37
CA TYR A 74 -4.22 4.44 -1.79
C TYR A 74 -3.87 3.98 -0.36
N ALA A 75 -4.85 3.54 0.43
CA ALA A 75 -4.64 3.08 1.80
C ALA A 75 -4.02 1.67 1.87
N ASN A 76 -4.36 0.79 0.93
CA ASN A 76 -4.00 -0.64 0.97
C ASN A 76 -2.51 -0.93 1.13
N PRO A 77 -1.59 -0.27 0.40
CA PRO A 77 -0.16 -0.54 0.55
C PRO A 77 0.33 -0.30 1.98
N LEU A 78 -0.09 0.81 2.60
CA LEU A 78 0.33 1.16 3.95
C LEU A 78 -0.26 0.20 4.98
N LYS A 79 -1.53 -0.20 4.81
CA LYS A 79 -2.17 -1.23 5.65
C LYS A 79 -1.43 -2.57 5.58
N ARG A 80 -1.00 -2.99 4.39
CA ARG A 80 -0.21 -4.22 4.20
C ARG A 80 1.15 -4.13 4.88
N GLN A 81 1.86 -3.01 4.75
CA GLN A 81 3.12 -2.79 5.45
C GLN A 81 2.94 -2.84 6.98
N GLN A 82 1.89 -2.21 7.50
CA GLN A 82 1.59 -2.24 8.92
C GLN A 82 1.24 -3.63 9.44
N ALA A 83 0.55 -4.45 8.64
CA ALA A 83 0.28 -5.85 8.99
C ALA A 83 1.58 -6.66 9.02
N PHE A 84 2.40 -6.56 7.96
CA PHE A 84 3.70 -7.20 7.87
C PHE A 84 4.62 -6.84 9.07
N ASN A 85 4.70 -5.56 9.43
CA ASN A 85 5.51 -5.11 10.57
C ASN A 85 4.98 -5.55 11.95
N LYS A 86 3.73 -5.99 12.06
CA LYS A 86 3.18 -6.55 13.31
C LYS A 86 3.45 -8.05 13.45
N GLU A 87 3.69 -8.71 12.32
CA GLU A 87 3.93 -10.16 12.24
C GLU A 87 5.43 -10.50 12.26
N ALA A 88 6.30 -9.54 11.91
CA ALA A 88 7.76 -9.61 11.98
C ALA A 88 8.31 -9.39 13.41
#